data_AF-A0A842YHT0-F1
#
_entry.id   AF-A0A842YHT0-F1
#
_cell.length_a   1.000
_cell.length_b   1.000
_cell.length_c   1.000
_cell.angle_alpha   90.00
_cell.angle_beta   90.00
_cell.angle_gamma   90.00
#
_symmetry.space_group_name_H-M   'P 1'
#
loop_
_entity.id
_entity.type
_entity.pdbx_description
1 polymer ?
#
loop_
_entity_poly.entity_id
_entity_poly.type
_entity_poly.pdbx_seq_one_letter_code
_entity_poly.pdbx_strand_id
1 'polypeptide(L)'
;AALVYRKALNRRLVRGRSIEGMVAATIYLSCRIHKIPRQLDEIVTEARVNRKELGQCVRLILRNVDVKVPIPSANDLMPRISADLGLDGKTVHTAMGIINAARAKGITAGKDPGCLAAAALYIAGIIEDDRRTQREIAEASNVTEVTVRNRYKDLANSLKITIKP
;
A
#
# COMPACT_ATOMS: atom_id res chain seq x y z
N ALA A 1 4.78 12.78 11.90
CA ALA A 1 5.02 13.91 10.97
C ALA A 1 5.93 14.98 11.56
N ALA A 2 5.55 15.66 12.65
CA ALA A 2 6.31 16.79 13.22
C ALA A 2 7.81 16.50 13.47
N LEU A 3 8.15 15.30 13.95
CA LEU A 3 9.55 14.89 14.13
C LEU A 3 10.37 14.92 12.83
N VAL A 4 9.83 14.36 11.75
CA VAL A 4 10.48 14.35 10.42
C VAL A 4 10.61 15.78 9.89
N TYR A 5 9.57 16.60 10.09
CA TYR A 5 9.58 18.01 9.68
C TYR A 5 10.64 18.82 10.42
N ARG A 6 10.75 18.69 11.74
CA ARG A 6 11.80 19.35 12.53
C ARG A 6 13.20 18.93 12.09
N LYS A 7 13.41 17.64 11.81
CA LYS A 7 14.70 17.16 11.27
C LYS A 7 15.01 17.81 9.91
N ALA A 8 14.02 17.94 9.03
CA ALA A 8 14.19 18.61 7.74
C ALA A 8 14.46 20.12 7.89
N LEU A 9 13.78 20.78 8.82
CA LEU A 9 13.98 22.20 9.15
C LEU A 9 15.38 22.48 9.70
N ASN A 10 15.87 21.66 10.63
CA ASN A 10 17.21 21.79 11.20
C ASN A 10 18.32 21.65 10.14
N ARG A 11 18.03 20.89 9.07
CA ARG A 11 18.91 20.73 7.91
C ARG A 11 18.68 21.78 6.81
N ARG A 12 17.89 22.82 7.09
CA ARG A 12 17.57 23.94 6.19
C ARG A 12 16.90 23.51 4.87
N LEU A 13 16.27 22.34 4.82
CA LEU A 13 15.65 21.79 3.59
C LEU A 13 14.33 22.47 3.19
N VAL A 14 13.75 23.25 4.09
CA VAL A 14 12.44 23.91 3.90
C VAL A 14 12.57 25.24 3.15
N ARG A 15 13.74 25.90 3.20
CA ARG A 15 13.94 27.22 2.59
C ARG A 15 13.83 27.14 1.06
N GLY A 16 13.06 28.05 0.46
CA GLY A 16 12.84 28.10 -0.99
C GLY A 16 11.94 26.99 -1.54
N ARG A 17 11.10 26.40 -0.68
CA ARG A 17 10.13 25.34 -1.02
C ARG A 17 8.78 25.66 -0.41
N SER A 18 7.72 25.05 -0.94
CA SER A 18 6.39 25.13 -0.34
C SER A 18 6.39 24.49 1.04
N ILE A 19 5.86 25.23 2.02
CA ILE A 19 5.64 24.72 3.38
C ILE A 19 4.64 23.57 3.32
N GLU A 20 3.56 23.73 2.54
CA GLU A 20 2.53 22.69 2.36
C GLU A 20 3.12 21.43 1.72
N GLY A 21 3.95 21.58 0.68
CA GLY A 21 4.65 20.45 0.03
C GLY A 21 5.55 19.68 0.99
N MET A 22 6.26 20.39 1.85
CA MET A 22 7.10 19.78 2.87
C MET A 22 6.27 19.06 3.94
N VAL A 23 5.20 19.69 4.44
CA VAL A 23 4.31 19.09 5.43
C VAL A 23 3.66 17.82 4.87
N ALA A 24 3.07 17.88 3.67
CA ALA A 24 2.47 16.74 2.99
C ALA A 24 3.47 15.59 2.81
N ALA A 25 4.71 15.89 2.41
CA ALA A 25 5.76 14.89 2.29
C ALA A 25 6.13 14.25 3.64
N THR A 26 6.19 15.01 4.73
CA THR A 26 6.44 14.44 6.06
C THR A 26 5.30 13.58 6.58
N ILE A 27 4.05 13.90 6.23
CA ILE A 27 2.88 13.06 6.53
C ILE A 27 2.98 11.74 5.77
N TYR A 28 3.19 11.80 4.45
CA TYR A 28 3.41 10.61 3.60
C TYR A 28 4.48 9.67 4.16
N LEU A 29 5.64 10.23 4.51
CA LEU A 29 6.76 9.46 5.05
C LEU A 29 6.44 8.88 6.43
N SER A 30 5.71 9.61 7.27
CA SER A 30 5.30 9.12 8.59
C SER A 30 4.35 7.93 8.47
N CYS A 31 3.37 8.02 7.56
CA CYS A 31 2.47 6.91 7.23
C CYS A 31 3.24 5.64 6.88
N ARG A 32 4.28 5.76 6.03
CA ARG A 32 5.14 4.63 5.68
C ARG A 32 5.98 4.10 6.86
N ILE A 33 6.56 4.99 7.67
CA ILE A 33 7.33 4.60 8.86
C ILE A 33 6.48 3.79 9.84
N HIS A 34 5.23 4.20 10.03
CA HIS A 34 4.28 3.54 10.94
C HIS A 34 3.53 2.36 10.30
N LYS A 35 3.92 1.92 9.09
CA LYS A 35 3.28 0.81 8.37
C LYS A 35 1.79 1.01 8.10
N ILE A 36 1.39 2.26 7.90
CA ILE A 36 0.04 2.65 7.47
C ILE A 36 0.20 3.37 6.13
N PRO A 37 0.69 2.68 5.08
CA PRO A 37 1.00 3.31 3.80
C PRO A 37 -0.24 3.98 3.20
N ARG A 38 -0.04 5.20 2.70
CA ARG A 38 -1.00 5.94 1.88
C ARG A 38 -0.40 6.12 0.49
N GLN A 39 -1.25 6.16 -0.52
CA GLN A 39 -0.88 6.50 -1.88
C GLN A 39 -0.52 7.99 -1.94
N LEU A 40 0.35 8.33 -2.89
CA LEU A 40 0.69 9.73 -3.12
C LEU A 40 -0.54 10.53 -3.54
N ASP A 41 -1.40 9.92 -4.35
CA ASP A 41 -2.58 10.58 -4.91
C ASP A 41 -3.63 10.87 -3.83
N GLU A 42 -3.79 10.00 -2.81
CA GLU A 42 -4.61 10.29 -1.61
C GLU A 42 -4.18 11.58 -0.90
N ILE A 43 -2.87 11.80 -0.80
CA ILE A 43 -2.34 13.00 -0.13
C ILE A 43 -2.46 14.23 -1.02
N VAL A 44 -2.29 14.07 -2.34
CA VAL A 44 -2.43 15.15 -3.32
C VAL A 44 -3.88 15.64 -3.40
N THR A 45 -4.86 14.76 -3.25
CA THR A 45 -6.28 15.16 -3.23
C THR A 45 -6.59 16.05 -2.03
N GLU A 46 -6.04 15.74 -0.86
CA GLU A 46 -6.32 16.47 0.39
C GLU A 46 -5.40 17.68 0.61
N ALA A 47 -4.19 17.64 0.05
CA ALA A 47 -3.22 18.72 0.18
C ALA A 47 -3.26 19.63 -1.05
N ARG A 48 -3.06 20.94 -0.86
CA ARG A 48 -3.01 21.94 -1.95
C ARG A 48 -1.70 21.91 -2.73
N VAL A 49 -1.20 20.72 -3.06
CA VAL A 49 0.11 20.49 -3.68
C VAL A 49 -0.04 19.55 -4.85
N ASN A 50 0.72 19.78 -5.92
CA ASN A 50 0.69 18.88 -7.06
C ASN A 50 1.54 17.61 -6.81
N ARG A 51 1.24 16.54 -7.55
CA ARG A 51 1.94 15.24 -7.43
C ARG A 51 3.45 15.33 -7.64
N LYS A 52 3.89 16.18 -8.56
CA LYS A 52 5.31 16.37 -8.89
C LYS A 52 6.07 16.98 -7.71
N GLU A 53 5.50 18.01 -7.10
CA GLU A 53 6.01 18.73 -5.94
C GLU A 53 6.08 17.84 -4.70
N LEU A 54 5.00 17.09 -4.41
CA LEU A 54 5.00 16.12 -3.31
C LEU A 54 6.12 15.09 -3.51
N GLY A 55 6.24 14.51 -4.70
CA GLY A 55 7.29 13.56 -5.03
C GLY A 55 8.71 14.15 -4.89
N GLN A 56 8.91 15.42 -5.26
CA GLN A 56 10.19 16.11 -5.07
C GLN A 56 10.53 16.29 -3.59
N CYS A 57 9.57 16.73 -2.77
CA CYS A 57 9.75 16.91 -1.34
C CYS A 57 10.04 15.58 -0.62
N VAL A 58 9.31 14.50 -0.98
CA VAL A 58 9.54 13.15 -0.46
C VAL A 58 10.97 12.68 -0.76
N ARG A 59 11.43 12.80 -2.01
CA ARG A 59 12.80 12.43 -2.40
C ARG A 59 13.85 13.28 -1.68
N LEU A 60 13.58 14.57 -1.50
CA LEU A 60 14.50 15.48 -0.81
C LEU A 60 14.69 15.06 0.66
N ILE A 61 13.60 14.77 1.37
CA ILE A 61 13.66 14.33 2.77
C ILE A 61 14.39 12.99 2.87
N LEU A 62 14.06 12.00 2.02
CA LEU A 62 14.69 10.69 2.06
C LEU A 62 16.21 10.73 1.83
N ARG A 63 16.70 11.66 1.00
CA ARG A 63 18.14 11.81 0.71
C ARG A 63 18.92 12.53 1.81
N ASN A 64 18.27 13.44 2.54
CA ASN A 64 18.96 14.39 3.42
C ASN A 64 18.63 14.22 4.89
N VAL A 65 17.55 13.53 5.23
CA VAL A 65 17.14 13.26 6.60
C VAL A 65 17.39 11.80 6.89
N ASP A 66 18.12 11.53 7.98
CA ASP A 66 18.34 10.16 8.45
C ASP A 66 17.04 9.62 9.10
N VAL A 67 16.20 9.03 8.25
CA VAL A 67 14.97 8.34 8.59
C VAL A 67 14.89 7.02 7.83
N LYS A 68 14.78 5.93 8.59
CA LYS A 68 14.55 4.60 8.02
C LYS A 68 13.08 4.46 7.63
N VAL A 69 12.82 4.51 6.33
CA VAL A 69 11.46 4.36 5.78
C VAL A 69 11.33 2.96 5.16
N PRO A 70 10.54 2.05 5.76
CA PRO A 70 10.40 0.71 5.25
C PRO A 70 9.62 0.68 3.92
N ILE A 71 9.87 -0.37 3.13
CA ILE A 71 9.03 -0.69 1.97
C ILE A 71 7.74 -1.33 2.50
N PRO A 72 6.55 -0.84 2.12
CA PRO A 72 5.28 -1.44 2.53
C PRO A 72 5.18 -2.88 2.07
N SER A 73 4.70 -3.76 2.95
CA SER A 73 4.34 -5.13 2.60
C SER A 73 2.86 -5.23 2.19
N ALA A 74 2.48 -6.34 1.56
CA ALA A 74 1.08 -6.58 1.20
C ALA A 74 0.16 -6.55 2.44
N ASN A 75 0.61 -7.10 3.57
CA ASN A 75 -0.13 -7.09 4.84
C ASN A 75 -0.35 -5.67 5.38
N ASP A 76 0.57 -4.74 5.14
CA ASP A 76 0.42 -3.34 5.57
C ASP A 76 -0.64 -2.58 4.75
N LEU A 77 -0.94 -3.07 3.53
CA LEU A 77 -1.94 -2.47 2.63
C LEU A 77 -3.36 -3.02 2.84
N MET A 78 -3.45 -4.27 3.31
CA MET A 78 -4.73 -4.98 3.44
C MET A 78 -5.77 -4.25 4.29
N PRO A 79 -5.47 -3.73 5.51
CA PRO A 79 -6.51 -3.14 6.36
C PRO A 79 -7.26 -1.97 5.71
N ARG A 80 -6.57 -1.19 4.89
CA ARG A 80 -7.18 -0.06 4.18
C ARG A 80 -8.02 -0.56 3.01
N ILE A 81 -7.46 -1.42 2.16
CA ILE A 81 -8.17 -1.98 1.00
C ILE A 81 -9.42 -2.75 1.45
N SER A 82 -9.33 -3.51 2.55
CA SER A 82 -10.48 -4.25 3.09
C SER A 82 -11.56 -3.34 3.66
N ALA A 83 -11.17 -2.21 4.28
CA ALA A 83 -12.12 -1.22 4.76
C ALA A 83 -12.86 -0.55 3.58
N ASP A 84 -12.14 -0.18 2.51
CA ASP A 84 -12.73 0.38 1.29
C ASP A 84 -13.73 -0.58 0.63
N LEU A 85 -13.47 -1.90 0.74
CA LEU A 85 -14.33 -2.96 0.21
C LEU A 85 -15.44 -3.44 1.17
N GLY A 86 -15.42 -2.97 2.42
CA GLY A 86 -16.30 -3.47 3.48
C GLY A 86 -16.19 -4.98 3.68
N LEU A 87 -14.97 -5.53 3.69
CA LEU A 87 -14.71 -6.95 3.95
C LEU A 87 -14.65 -7.23 5.46
N ASP A 88 -15.06 -8.43 5.84
CA ASP A 88 -15.03 -8.88 7.22
C ASP A 88 -13.60 -9.13 7.71
N GLY A 89 -13.37 -8.91 9.00
CA GLY A 89 -12.05 -9.16 9.63
C GLY A 89 -11.56 -10.60 9.47
N LYS A 90 -12.48 -11.57 9.36
CA LYS A 90 -12.17 -12.97 9.06
C LYS A 90 -11.56 -13.13 7.66
N THR A 91 -12.16 -12.49 6.64
CA THR A 91 -11.65 -12.45 5.27
C THR A 91 -10.26 -11.85 5.21
N VAL A 92 -10.03 -10.75 5.93
CA VAL A 92 -8.72 -10.10 6.02
C VAL A 92 -7.68 -11.01 6.66
N HIS A 93 -8.05 -11.71 7.74
CA HIS A 93 -7.17 -12.68 8.40
C HIS A 93 -6.76 -13.81 7.45
N THR A 94 -7.71 -14.39 6.72
CA THR A 94 -7.45 -15.42 5.71
C THR A 94 -6.54 -14.89 4.60
N ALA A 95 -6.75 -13.66 4.12
CA ALA A 95 -5.89 -13.02 3.13
C ALA A 95 -4.44 -12.84 3.63
N MET A 96 -4.25 -12.40 4.88
CA MET A 96 -2.92 -12.29 5.48
C MET A 96 -2.24 -13.66 5.59
N GLY A 97 -2.99 -14.71 5.94
CA GLY A 97 -2.50 -16.09 5.97
C GLY A 97 -1.99 -16.55 4.59
N ILE A 98 -2.73 -16.26 3.54
CA ILE A 98 -2.37 -16.53 2.15
C ILE A 98 -1.04 -15.85 1.77
N ILE A 99 -0.86 -14.56 2.11
CA ILE A 99 0.40 -13.84 1.85
C ILE A 99 1.56 -14.42 2.64
N ASN A 100 1.36 -14.78 3.90
CA ASN A 100 2.40 -15.37 4.73
C ASN A 100 2.85 -16.73 4.17
N ALA A 101 1.91 -17.57 3.73
CA ALA A 101 2.20 -18.84 3.05
C ALA A 101 2.94 -18.62 1.72
N ALA A 102 2.54 -17.62 0.93
CA ALA A 102 3.21 -17.27 -0.31
C ALA A 102 4.65 -16.79 -0.07
N ARG A 103 4.87 -16.01 0.99
CA ARG A 103 6.20 -15.54 1.40
C ARG A 103 7.10 -16.69 1.83
N ALA A 104 6.58 -17.63 2.62
CA ALA A 104 7.34 -18.80 3.08
C ALA A 104 7.84 -19.68 1.91
N LYS A 105 7.09 -19.72 0.80
CA LYS A 105 7.46 -20.43 -0.44
C LYS A 105 8.28 -19.59 -1.42
N GLY A 106 8.65 -18.35 -1.09
CA GLY A 106 9.42 -17.47 -1.97
C GLY A 106 8.64 -16.89 -3.17
N ILE A 107 7.32 -17.04 -3.21
CA ILE A 107 6.48 -16.65 -4.37
C ILE A 107 6.31 -15.12 -4.48
N THR A 108 6.46 -14.41 -3.35
CA THR A 108 6.23 -12.96 -3.25
C THR A 108 7.41 -12.11 -3.73
N ALA A 109 8.58 -12.70 -3.96
CA ALA A 109 9.79 -11.96 -4.31
C ALA A 109 9.64 -11.25 -5.67
N GLY A 110 10.02 -9.97 -5.73
CA GLY A 110 9.96 -9.15 -6.95
C GLY A 110 8.55 -8.76 -7.41
N LYS A 111 7.49 -9.15 -6.69
CA LYS A 111 6.10 -8.82 -7.02
C LYS A 111 5.65 -7.57 -6.25
N ASP A 112 4.83 -6.75 -6.91
CA ASP A 112 4.27 -5.56 -6.30
C ASP A 112 3.37 -5.90 -5.09
N PRO A 113 3.61 -5.31 -3.90
CA PRO A 113 2.83 -5.59 -2.70
C PRO A 113 1.34 -5.26 -2.80
N GLY A 114 0.96 -4.22 -3.56
CA GLY A 114 -0.45 -3.83 -3.75
C GLY A 114 -1.19 -4.87 -4.57
N CYS A 115 -0.57 -5.33 -5.66
CA CYS A 115 -1.10 -6.39 -6.50
C CYS A 115 -1.26 -7.72 -5.74
N LEU A 116 -0.30 -8.04 -4.86
CA LEU A 116 -0.39 -9.22 -3.99
C LEU A 116 -1.52 -9.10 -2.97
N ALA A 117 -1.67 -7.94 -2.32
CA ALA A 117 -2.76 -7.70 -1.36
C ALA A 117 -4.14 -7.84 -2.03
N ALA A 118 -4.32 -7.21 -3.20
CA ALA A 118 -5.53 -7.31 -4.00
C ALA A 118 -5.89 -8.76 -4.35
N ALA A 119 -4.91 -9.52 -4.85
CA ALA A 119 -5.10 -10.93 -5.20
C ALA A 119 -5.45 -11.80 -3.99
N ALA A 120 -4.78 -11.59 -2.85
CA ALA A 120 -5.04 -12.36 -1.64
C ALA A 120 -6.42 -12.05 -1.03
N LEU A 121 -6.85 -10.79 -1.04
CA LEU A 121 -8.19 -10.40 -0.62
C LEU A 121 -9.27 -11.00 -1.51
N TYR A 122 -9.05 -11.04 -2.84
CA TYR A 122 -9.97 -11.69 -3.77
C TYR A 122 -10.11 -13.19 -3.47
N ILE A 123 -9.00 -13.89 -3.27
CA ILE A 123 -9.01 -15.33 -2.95
C ILE A 123 -9.70 -15.57 -1.60
N ALA A 124 -9.37 -14.78 -0.58
CA ALA A 124 -9.97 -14.91 0.74
C ALA A 124 -11.48 -14.67 0.71
N GLY A 125 -11.95 -13.68 -0.05
CA GLY A 125 -13.39 -13.43 -0.23
C GLY A 125 -14.13 -14.61 -0.85
N ILE A 126 -13.49 -15.38 -1.74
CA ILE A 126 -14.09 -16.61 -2.29
C ILE A 126 -14.11 -17.74 -1.25
N ILE A 127 -13.06 -17.85 -0.42
CA ILE A 127 -12.95 -18.89 0.61
C ILE A 127 -13.95 -18.67 1.75
N GLU A 128 -14.13 -17.42 2.18
CA GLU A 128 -14.98 -17.05 3.32
C GLU A 128 -16.42 -16.69 2.91
N ASP A 129 -16.75 -16.79 1.62
CA ASP A 129 -18.04 -16.36 1.03
C ASP A 129 -18.35 -14.87 1.21
N ASP A 130 -17.32 -14.04 1.41
CA ASP A 130 -17.36 -12.58 1.47
C ASP A 130 -16.85 -11.99 0.14
N ARG A 131 -17.59 -12.23 -0.93
CA ARG A 131 -17.13 -12.01 -2.30
C ARG A 131 -17.19 -10.53 -2.69
N ARG A 132 -16.15 -10.10 -3.42
CA ARG A 132 -16.12 -8.86 -4.21
C ARG A 132 -15.67 -9.16 -5.63
N THR A 133 -16.16 -8.37 -6.57
CA THR A 133 -15.78 -8.47 -7.98
C THR A 133 -14.32 -8.07 -8.17
N GLN A 134 -13.70 -8.57 -9.26
CA GLN A 134 -12.34 -8.17 -9.62
C GLN A 134 -12.23 -6.66 -9.87
N ARG A 135 -13.33 -6.05 -10.34
CA ARG A 135 -13.45 -4.60 -10.56
C ARG A 135 -13.40 -3.82 -9.25
N GLU A 136 -14.25 -4.16 -8.29
CA GLU A 136 -14.27 -3.49 -6.97
C GLU A 136 -12.90 -3.58 -6.29
N ILE A 137 -12.26 -4.75 -6.33
CA ILE A 137 -10.93 -4.94 -5.76
C ILE A 137 -9.88 -4.13 -6.51
N ALA A 138 -9.94 -4.08 -7.84
CA ALA A 138 -9.04 -3.30 -8.66
C ALA A 138 -9.14 -1.80 -8.34
N GLU A 139 -10.35 -1.27 -8.22
CA GLU A 139 -10.63 0.12 -7.84
C GLU A 139 -10.09 0.42 -6.43
N ALA A 140 -10.41 -0.40 -5.42
CA ALA A 140 -9.96 -0.18 -4.04
C ALA A 140 -8.42 -0.29 -3.87
N SER A 141 -7.77 -1.14 -4.66
CA SER A 141 -6.31 -1.31 -4.59
C SER A 141 -5.53 -0.41 -5.57
N ASN A 142 -6.23 0.36 -6.42
CA ASN A 142 -5.67 1.20 -7.48
C ASN A 142 -4.75 0.41 -8.43
N VAL A 143 -5.24 -0.76 -8.86
CA VAL A 143 -4.60 -1.61 -9.89
C VAL A 143 -5.62 -1.90 -10.98
N THR A 144 -5.19 -2.53 -12.08
CA THR A 144 -6.11 -2.92 -13.15
C THR A 144 -6.74 -4.29 -12.88
N GLU A 145 -7.96 -4.52 -13.35
CA GLU A 145 -8.64 -5.82 -13.24
C GLU A 145 -7.79 -6.97 -13.79
N VAL A 146 -7.10 -6.74 -14.91
CA VAL A 146 -6.21 -7.73 -15.53
C VAL A 146 -5.06 -8.09 -14.58
N THR A 147 -4.56 -7.12 -13.82
CA THR A 147 -3.52 -7.36 -12.81
C THR A 147 -4.05 -8.20 -11.66
N VAL A 148 -5.24 -7.90 -11.12
CA VAL A 148 -5.88 -8.74 -10.10
C VAL A 148 -6.06 -10.16 -10.62
N ARG A 149 -6.58 -10.29 -11.85
CA ARG A 149 -6.83 -11.58 -12.51
C ARG A 149 -5.59 -12.44 -12.64
N ASN A 150 -4.51 -11.87 -13.17
CA ASN A 150 -3.26 -12.61 -13.34
C ASN A 150 -2.66 -13.00 -12.00
N ARG A 151 -2.69 -12.08 -11.03
CA ARG A 151 -2.06 -12.30 -9.73
C ARG A 151 -2.80 -13.30 -8.87
N TYR A 152 -4.13 -13.31 -8.85
CA TYR A 152 -4.85 -14.34 -8.09
C TYR A 152 -4.63 -15.72 -8.68
N LYS A 153 -4.60 -15.86 -10.02
CA LYS A 153 -4.31 -17.16 -10.68
C LYS A 153 -2.90 -17.65 -10.32
N ASP A 154 -1.91 -16.79 -10.42
CA ASP A 154 -0.53 -17.10 -10.01
C ASP A 154 -0.48 -17.60 -8.56
N LEU A 155 -1.17 -16.89 -7.66
CA LEU A 155 -1.15 -17.15 -6.23
C LEU A 155 -1.90 -18.44 -5.88
N ALA A 156 -3.08 -18.65 -6.48
CA ALA A 156 -3.88 -19.86 -6.31
C ALA A 156 -3.15 -21.10 -6.82
N ASN A 157 -2.54 -21.03 -8.01
CA ASN A 157 -1.77 -22.14 -8.57
C ASN A 157 -0.55 -22.47 -7.71
N SER A 158 0.20 -21.45 -7.30
CA SER A 158 1.42 -21.64 -6.51
C SER A 158 1.14 -22.17 -5.09
N LEU A 159 -0.04 -21.85 -4.54
CA LEU A 159 -0.47 -22.33 -3.22
C LEU A 159 -1.34 -23.58 -3.29
N LYS A 160 -1.68 -24.08 -4.48
CA LYS A 160 -2.63 -25.19 -4.70
C LYS A 160 -3.99 -24.94 -4.04
N ILE A 161 -4.45 -23.68 -4.07
CA ILE A 161 -5.76 -23.31 -3.53
C ILE A 161 -6.82 -23.69 -4.56
N THR A 162 -7.74 -24.58 -4.18
CA THR A 162 -8.89 -24.94 -5.00
C THR A 162 -9.96 -23.86 -4.88
N ILE A 163 -10.04 -23.00 -5.89
CA ILE A 163 -11.10 -22.00 -6.00
C ILE A 163 -12.30 -22.67 -6.67
N LYS A 164 -13.38 -22.88 -5.92
CA LYS A 164 -14.66 -23.28 -6.51
C LYS A 164 -15.30 -22.04 -7.16
N PRO A 165 -15.85 -22.14 -8.38
CA PRO A 165 -16.51 -21.02 -9.04
C PRO A 165 -17.64 -20.42 -8.18
#